data_AF-A0A2I0JRP0-F1
#
_entry.id   AF-A0A2I0JRP0-F1
#
_cell.length_a   1.000
_cell.length_b   1.000
_cell.length_c   1.000
_cell.angle_alpha   90.00
_cell.angle_beta   90.00
_cell.angle_gamma   90.00
#
_symmetry.space_group_name_H-M   'P 1'
#
loop_
_entity.id
_entity.type
_entity.pdbx_description
1 polymer ?
#
loop_
_entity_poly.entity_id
_entity_poly.type
_entity_poly.pdbx_seq_one_letter_code
_entity_poly.pdbx_strand_id
1 'polypeptide(L)'
;MSWYEHLGRCICFIVCRNHRTWERILKFITRRSDVHFTVIDLTRHTHHSAWHTMHNVICGGTKLMDGYLETLRRSGAKISIIHGDRDQVVPLECSLSIKARLPDAEINIIRNANHNTVIFGRERDFTRFLGCTWESSSSVRTS
;
A
#
# COMPACT_ATOMS: atom_id res chain seq x y z
N MET A 1 7.25 8.37 24.69
CA MET A 1 6.36 8.99 23.69
C MET A 1 6.97 10.34 23.36
N SER A 2 7.42 10.54 22.12
CA SER A 2 8.23 11.69 21.72
C SER A 2 7.36 12.87 21.30
N TRP A 3 7.83 14.11 21.47
CA TRP A 3 7.10 15.35 21.13
C TRP A 3 6.59 15.35 19.67
N TYR A 4 7.32 14.71 18.75
CA TYR A 4 6.95 14.58 17.35
C TYR A 4 5.66 13.76 17.14
N GLU A 5 5.37 12.80 18.02
CA GLU A 5 4.14 12.00 17.96
C GLU A 5 2.90 12.86 18.24
N HIS A 6 3.02 13.79 19.20
CA HIS A 6 1.95 14.71 19.54
C HIS A 6 1.76 15.77 18.45
N LEU A 7 2.86 16.33 17.91
CA LEU A 7 2.80 17.29 16.81
C LEU A 7 2.17 16.68 15.55
N GLY A 8 2.62 15.48 15.16
CA GLY A 8 2.08 14.76 14.01
C GLY A 8 0.59 14.47 14.15
N ARG A 9 0.15 14.01 15.33
CA ARG A 9 -1.29 13.80 15.63
C ARG A 9 -2.09 15.10 15.51
N CYS A 10 -1.63 16.19 16.12
CA CYS A 10 -2.32 17.48 16.07
C CYS A 10 -2.49 18.00 14.63
N ILE A 11 -1.42 17.98 13.83
CA ILE A 11 -1.47 18.42 12.44
C ILE A 11 -2.43 17.53 11.63
N CYS A 12 -2.33 16.21 11.77
CA CYS A 12 -3.19 15.28 11.05
C CYS A 12 -4.67 15.46 11.43
N PHE A 13 -4.98 15.70 12.71
CA PHE A 13 -6.34 16.00 13.16
C PHE A 13 -6.88 17.30 12.55
N ILE A 14 -6.07 18.36 12.49
CA ILE A 14 -6.48 19.63 11.88
C ILE A 14 -6.79 19.45 10.39
N VAL A 15 -5.94 18.71 9.66
CA VAL A 15 -6.16 18.42 8.25
C VAL A 15 -7.44 17.59 8.07
N CYS A 16 -7.62 16.50 8.83
CA CYS A 16 -8.77 15.61 8.71
C CYS A 16 -10.09 16.26 9.12
N ARG A 17 -10.10 17.04 10.21
CA ARG A 17 -11.30 17.72 10.70
C ARG A 17 -11.82 18.73 9.68
N ASN A 18 -10.93 19.36 8.92
CA ASN A 18 -11.27 20.40 7.95
C ASN A 18 -11.31 19.89 6.50
N HIS A 19 -11.34 18.57 6.26
CA HIS A 19 -11.31 17.99 4.89
C HIS A 19 -12.36 18.59 3.93
N ARG A 20 -13.58 18.89 4.39
CA ARG A 20 -14.61 19.55 3.57
C ARG A 20 -14.22 20.98 3.17
N THR A 21 -13.54 21.70 4.05
CA THR A 21 -13.03 23.05 3.78
C THR A 21 -11.89 22.97 2.78
N TRP A 22 -10.97 22.01 2.94
CA TRP A 22 -9.89 21.74 1.99
C TRP A 22 -10.42 21.38 0.60
N GLU A 23 -11.43 20.51 0.52
CA GLU A 23 -12.10 20.14 -0.73
C GLU A 23 -12.69 21.37 -1.45
N ARG A 24 -13.37 22.25 -0.70
CA ARG A 24 -13.93 23.50 -1.25
C ARG A 24 -12.84 24.45 -1.75
N ILE A 25 -11.75 24.62 -0.99
CA ILE A 25 -10.60 25.44 -1.39
C ILE A 25 -9.97 24.87 -2.67
N LEU A 26 -9.77 23.56 -2.73
CA LEU A 26 -9.18 22.89 -3.89
C LEU A 26 -10.06 23.04 -5.13
N LYS A 27 -11.39 22.82 -5.01
CA LYS A 27 -12.36 23.05 -6.09
C LYS A 27 -12.34 24.51 -6.57
N PHE A 28 -12.22 25.46 -5.65
CA PHE A 28 -12.14 26.89 -5.97
C PHE A 28 -10.84 27.24 -6.71
N ILE A 29 -9.69 26.77 -6.23
CA ILE A 29 -8.37 27.05 -6.83
C ILE A 29 -8.24 26.38 -8.20
N THR A 30 -8.59 25.10 -8.31
CA THR A 30 -8.48 24.35 -9.58
C THR A 30 -9.58 24.71 -10.57
N ARG A 31 -10.65 25.41 -10.14
CA ARG A 31 -11.87 25.67 -10.91
C ARG A 31 -12.47 24.42 -11.56
N ARG A 32 -12.17 23.24 -11.01
CA ARG A 32 -12.70 21.95 -11.46
C ARG A 32 -13.61 21.39 -10.38
N SER A 33 -14.79 20.92 -10.79
CA SER A 33 -15.74 20.23 -9.92
C SER A 33 -15.27 18.83 -9.53
N ASP A 34 -14.40 18.23 -10.35
CA ASP A 34 -13.86 16.88 -10.20
C ASP A 34 -12.39 16.95 -9.73
N VAL A 35 -12.21 17.02 -8.42
CA VAL A 35 -10.89 16.88 -7.78
C VAL A 35 -10.63 15.39 -7.62
N HIS A 36 -9.45 14.93 -8.06
CA HIS A 36 -9.11 13.51 -8.06
C HIS A 36 -9.30 12.87 -6.68
N PHE A 37 -9.89 11.67 -6.66
CA PHE A 37 -10.30 10.98 -5.44
C PHE A 37 -9.17 10.84 -4.43
N THR A 38 -7.91 10.65 -4.87
CA THR A 38 -6.76 10.52 -3.96
C THR A 38 -6.55 11.76 -3.09
N VAL A 39 -6.80 12.96 -3.62
CA VAL A 39 -6.62 14.21 -2.85
C VAL A 39 -7.73 14.35 -1.81
N ILE A 40 -8.96 14.04 -2.21
CA ILE A 40 -10.13 14.09 -1.32
C ILE A 40 -9.97 13.06 -0.20
N ASP A 41 -9.66 11.82 -0.55
CA ASP A 41 -9.59 10.70 0.38
C ASP A 41 -8.40 10.81 1.34
N LEU A 42 -7.26 11.31 0.84
CA LEU A 42 -6.11 11.65 1.68
C LEU A 42 -6.53 12.64 2.78
N THR A 43 -7.09 13.79 2.43
CA THR A 43 -7.47 14.80 3.44
C THR A 43 -8.49 14.30 4.44
N ARG A 44 -9.30 13.27 4.10
CA ARG A 44 -10.29 12.67 5.00
C ARG A 44 -9.67 11.66 5.98
N HIS A 45 -8.60 10.97 5.57
CA HIS A 45 -8.06 9.81 6.28
C HIS A 45 -6.58 9.91 6.69
N THR A 46 -5.88 11.01 6.41
CA THR A 46 -4.45 11.22 6.73
C THR A 46 -4.10 10.87 8.18
N HIS A 47 -4.98 11.15 9.15
CA HIS A 47 -4.75 10.82 10.56
C HIS A 47 -4.55 9.33 10.80
N HIS A 48 -5.32 8.47 10.13
CA HIS A 48 -5.18 7.03 10.30
C HIS A 48 -3.91 6.53 9.61
N SER A 49 -3.65 6.96 8.37
CA SER A 49 -2.47 6.54 7.60
C SER A 49 -1.15 7.02 8.23
N ALA A 50 -1.05 8.29 8.63
CA ALA A 50 0.15 8.83 9.26
C ALA A 50 0.43 8.18 10.63
N TRP A 51 -0.62 7.86 11.39
CA TRP A 51 -0.51 7.16 12.67
C TRP A 51 0.03 5.74 12.50
N HIS A 52 -0.53 4.98 11.55
CA HIS A 52 -0.08 3.62 11.27
C HIS A 52 1.31 3.57 10.64
N THR A 53 1.65 4.48 9.72
CA THR A 53 3.01 4.58 9.18
C THR A 53 4.02 4.90 10.26
N MET A 54 3.72 5.83 11.18
CA MET A 54 4.60 6.13 12.31
C MET A 54 4.80 4.90 13.22
N HIS A 55 3.74 4.19 13.57
CA HIS A 55 3.88 2.98 14.38
C HIS A 55 4.63 1.84 13.67
N ASN A 56 4.37 1.64 12.39
CA ASN A 56 4.96 0.55 11.62
C ASN A 56 6.44 0.78 11.32
N VAL A 57 6.85 2.01 11.07
CA VAL A 57 8.23 2.36 10.65
C VAL A 57 9.06 2.89 11.81
N ILE A 58 8.53 3.82 12.61
CA ILE A 58 9.29 4.50 13.68
C ILE A 58 9.21 3.72 15.00
N CYS A 59 8.03 3.18 15.35
CA CYS A 59 7.86 2.42 16.60
C CYS A 59 8.16 0.92 16.47
N GLY A 60 8.76 0.48 15.35
CA GLY A 60 9.33 -0.85 15.22
C GLY A 60 8.35 -1.97 14.81
N GLY A 61 7.25 -1.65 14.13
CA GLY A 61 6.37 -2.67 13.53
C GLY A 61 7.08 -3.61 12.54
N THR A 62 8.19 -3.17 11.94
CA THR A 62 9.11 -4.00 11.16
C THR A 62 9.63 -5.23 11.90
N LYS A 63 9.70 -5.22 13.25
CA LYS A 63 10.15 -6.36 14.05
C LYS A 63 9.18 -7.55 14.02
N LEU A 64 7.91 -7.34 13.67
CA LEU A 64 6.90 -8.39 13.61
C LEU A 64 6.79 -9.06 12.23
N MET A 65 7.43 -8.48 11.21
CA MET A 65 7.34 -8.96 9.82
C MET A 65 7.79 -10.41 9.68
N ASP A 66 8.87 -10.79 10.37
CA ASP A 66 9.43 -12.14 10.30
C ASP A 66 8.46 -13.21 10.81
N GLY A 67 7.71 -12.91 11.87
CA GLY A 67 6.67 -13.80 12.41
C GLY A 67 5.47 -13.95 11.46
N TYR A 68 5.10 -12.87 10.75
CA TYR A 68 4.05 -12.92 9.74
C TYR A 68 4.46 -13.76 8.53
N LEU A 69 5.69 -13.59 8.04
CA LEU A 69 6.20 -14.39 6.93
C LEU A 69 6.29 -15.87 7.30
N GLU A 70 6.72 -16.21 8.53
CA GLU A 70 6.71 -17.61 8.99
C GLU A 70 5.29 -18.19 9.09
N THR A 71 4.32 -17.39 9.54
CA THR A 71 2.92 -17.79 9.58
C THR A 71 2.37 -18.06 8.17
N LEU A 72 2.71 -17.19 7.21
CA LEU A 72 2.35 -17.36 5.80
C LEU A 72 3.03 -18.58 5.18
N ARG A 73 4.29 -18.87 5.54
CA ARG A 73 4.99 -20.08 5.10
C ARG A 73 4.28 -21.34 5.57
N ARG A 74 3.85 -21.35 6.83
CA ARG A 74 3.14 -22.50 7.44
C ARG A 74 1.72 -22.69 6.92
N SER A 75 1.06 -21.62 6.48
CA SER A 75 -0.32 -21.71 6.01
C SER A 75 -0.45 -22.45 4.67
N GLY A 76 0.67 -22.60 3.93
CA GLY A 76 0.66 -23.17 2.59
C GLY A 76 -0.12 -22.32 1.58
N ALA A 77 -0.46 -21.08 1.92
CA ALA A 77 -1.17 -20.18 1.01
C ALA A 77 -0.28 -19.85 -0.19
N LYS A 78 -0.89 -19.80 -1.38
CA LYS A 78 -0.21 -19.27 -2.57
C LYS A 78 0.00 -17.77 -2.37
N ILE A 79 1.25 -17.33 -2.40
CA ILE A 79 1.62 -15.93 -2.22
C ILE A 79 2.06 -15.39 -3.57
N SER A 80 1.45 -14.29 -4.02
CA SER A 80 1.86 -13.56 -5.22
C SER A 80 2.16 -12.11 -4.87
N ILE A 81 3.35 -11.66 -5.26
CA ILE A 81 3.90 -10.34 -4.96
C ILE A 81 4.04 -9.60 -6.28
N ILE A 82 3.42 -8.43 -6.38
CA ILE A 82 3.51 -7.55 -7.55
C ILE A 82 4.33 -6.33 -7.15
N HIS A 83 5.38 -6.01 -7.91
CA HIS A 83 6.29 -4.91 -7.60
C HIS A 83 6.70 -4.19 -8.89
N GLY A 84 6.67 -2.86 -8.91
CA GLY A 84 7.29 -2.08 -9.98
C GLY A 84 8.81 -1.93 -9.89
N ASP A 85 9.53 -2.04 -11.00
CA ASP A 85 11.01 -1.93 -11.05
C ASP A 85 11.57 -0.52 -10.78
N ARG A 86 10.71 0.51 -10.69
CA ARG A 86 11.06 1.91 -10.39
C ARG A 86 10.38 2.42 -9.13
N ASP A 87 10.00 1.53 -8.21
CA ASP A 87 9.47 1.91 -6.90
C ASP A 87 10.57 2.63 -6.09
N GLN A 88 10.29 3.84 -5.64
CA GLN A 88 11.18 4.68 -4.82
C GLN A 88 10.80 4.68 -3.34
N VAL A 89 9.64 4.10 -3.00
CA VAL A 89 9.12 3.99 -1.64
C VAL A 89 9.57 2.67 -1.02
N VAL A 90 9.45 1.58 -1.78
CA VAL A 90 9.90 0.25 -1.38
C VAL A 90 10.97 -0.23 -2.36
N PRO A 91 12.23 -0.41 -1.93
CA PRO A 91 13.28 -0.93 -2.80
C PRO A 91 12.97 -2.35 -3.30
N LEU A 92 13.38 -2.67 -4.53
CA LEU A 92 13.12 -3.97 -5.15
C LEU A 92 13.72 -5.14 -4.34
N GLU A 93 14.83 -4.87 -3.64
CA GLU A 93 15.53 -5.78 -2.74
C GLU A 93 14.61 -6.32 -1.63
N CYS A 94 13.58 -5.56 -1.23
CA CYS A 94 12.61 -6.03 -0.25
C CYS A 94 11.82 -7.23 -0.78
N SER A 95 11.38 -7.22 -2.04
CA SER A 95 10.68 -8.36 -2.63
C SER A 95 11.60 -9.56 -2.82
N LEU A 96 12.86 -9.34 -3.20
CA LEU A 96 13.86 -10.41 -3.29
C LEU A 96 14.15 -11.03 -1.91
N SER A 97 14.21 -10.20 -0.87
CA SER A 97 14.37 -10.66 0.52
C SER A 97 13.17 -11.50 0.98
N ILE A 98 11.95 -11.12 0.58
CA ILE A 98 10.75 -11.92 0.85
C ILE A 98 10.83 -13.27 0.12
N LYS A 99 11.26 -13.31 -1.15
CA LYS A 99 11.47 -14.58 -1.89
C LYS A 99 12.42 -15.52 -1.19
N ALA A 100 13.51 -14.99 -0.64
CA ALA A 100 14.49 -15.79 0.09
C ALA A 100 13.88 -16.45 1.35
N ARG A 101 12.93 -15.78 2.01
CA ARG A 101 12.21 -16.32 3.18
C ARG A 101 10.99 -17.17 2.81
N LEU A 102 10.38 -16.90 1.66
CA LEU A 102 9.22 -17.58 1.11
C LEU A 102 9.55 -18.06 -0.33
N PRO A 103 10.24 -19.20 -0.47
CA PRO A 103 10.68 -19.70 -1.77
C PRO A 103 9.50 -19.92 -2.74
N ASP A 104 8.33 -20.27 -2.21
CA ASP A 104 7.11 -20.54 -2.97
C ASP A 104 6.34 -19.27 -3.39
N ALA A 105 6.76 -18.09 -2.92
CA ALA A 105 6.12 -16.83 -3.30
C ALA A 105 6.42 -16.47 -4.75
N GLU A 106 5.39 -16.23 -5.58
CA GLU A 106 5.54 -15.79 -6.96
C GLU A 106 5.83 -14.28 -6.99
N ILE A 107 6.89 -13.84 -7.67
CA ILE A 107 7.22 -12.42 -7.81
C ILE A 107 7.00 -11.98 -9.24
N ASN A 108 6.12 -10.99 -9.40
CA ASN A 108 5.74 -10.39 -10.66
C ASN A 108 6.27 -8.95 -10.72
N ILE A 109 7.39 -8.76 -11.42
CA ILE A 109 8.02 -7.44 -11.57
C ILE A 109 7.42 -6.72 -12.78
N ILE A 110 6.74 -5.60 -12.54
CA ILE A 110 6.19 -4.75 -13.58
C ILE A 110 7.23 -3.73 -14.03
N ARG A 111 7.57 -3.77 -15.33
CA ARG A 111 8.54 -2.84 -15.91
C ARG A 111 8.00 -1.42 -16.03
N ASN A 112 8.89 -0.46 -15.82
CA ASN A 112 8.62 0.98 -15.81
C ASN A 112 7.45 1.35 -14.89
N ALA A 113 7.36 0.72 -13.73
CA ALA A 113 6.33 1.01 -12.74
C ALA A 113 6.96 1.41 -11.40
N ASN A 114 6.44 2.47 -10.80
CA ASN A 114 6.67 2.86 -9.41
C ASN A 114 5.53 2.38 -8.49
N HIS A 115 5.62 2.75 -7.21
CA HIS A 115 4.67 2.43 -6.14
C HIS A 115 3.19 2.63 -6.51
N ASN A 116 2.88 3.67 -7.28
CA ASN A 116 1.51 4.00 -7.66
C ASN A 116 1.11 3.36 -8.99
N THR A 117 2.00 3.44 -9.98
CA THR A 117 1.73 2.98 -11.37
C THR A 117 1.76 1.46 -11.54
N VAL A 118 2.06 0.73 -10.48
CA VAL A 118 1.84 -0.72 -10.40
C VAL A 118 0.35 -1.05 -10.56
N ILE A 119 -0.54 -0.14 -10.14
CA ILE A 119 -2.00 -0.23 -10.31
C ILE A 119 -2.53 0.91 -11.17
N PHE A 120 -2.20 2.16 -10.86
CA PHE A 120 -2.78 3.32 -11.53
C PHE A 120 -2.36 3.40 -13.00
N GLY A 121 -3.34 3.50 -13.90
CA GLY A 121 -3.17 3.43 -15.35
C GLY A 121 -3.01 2.02 -15.91
N ARG A 122 -3.06 0.99 -15.06
CA ARG A 122 -2.95 -0.44 -15.42
C ARG A 122 -4.08 -1.27 -14.84
N GLU A 123 -5.19 -0.63 -14.45
CA GLU A 123 -6.26 -1.24 -13.66
C GLU A 123 -6.84 -2.47 -14.37
N ARG A 124 -7.05 -2.41 -15.68
CA ARG A 124 -7.57 -3.55 -16.47
C ARG A 124 -6.62 -4.75 -16.46
N ASP A 125 -5.33 -4.50 -16.63
CA ASP A 125 -4.32 -5.55 -16.64
C ASP A 125 -4.11 -6.12 -15.24
N PHE A 126 -4.14 -5.26 -14.23
CA PHE A 126 -4.08 -5.66 -12.82
C PHE A 126 -5.29 -6.52 -12.42
N THR A 127 -6.52 -6.12 -12.79
CA THR A 127 -7.72 -6.91 -12.53
C THR A 127 -7.67 -8.27 -13.25
N ARG A 128 -7.19 -8.31 -14.50
CA ARG A 128 -7.00 -9.58 -15.22
C ARG A 128 -6.00 -10.48 -14.49
N PHE A 129 -4.87 -9.93 -14.05
CA PHE A 129 -3.86 -10.66 -13.28
C PHE A 129 -4.44 -11.25 -11.98
N LEU A 130 -5.24 -10.48 -11.25
CA LEU A 130 -5.92 -10.96 -10.05
C LEU A 130 -6.88 -12.12 -10.36
N GLY A 131 -7.66 -12.01 -11.45
CA GLY A 131 -8.54 -13.08 -11.91
C GLY A 131 -7.79 -14.38 -12.19
N CYS A 132 -6.74 -14.32 -13.00
CA CYS A 132 -5.91 -15.49 -13.31
C CYS A 132 -5.24 -16.09 -12.06
N THR A 133 -4.77 -15.24 -11.14
CA THR A 133 -4.16 -15.70 -9.88
C THR A 133 -5.18 -16.45 -9.02
N TRP A 134 -6.41 -15.95 -8.96
CA TRP A 134 -7.49 -16.55 -8.18
C TRP A 134 -7.94 -17.90 -8.77
N GLU A 135 -8.15 -17.96 -10.09
CA GLU A 135 -8.48 -19.21 -10.81
C GLU A 135 -7.39 -20.27 -10.64
N SER A 136 -6.12 -19.85 -10.70
CA SER A 136 -4.98 -20.75 -10.47
C SER A 136 -4.89 -21.25 -9.02
N SER A 137 -5.55 -20.58 -8.08
CA SER A 137 -5.58 -20.97 -6.66
C SER A 137 -6.77 -21.88 -6.32
N SER A 138 -7.86 -21.80 -7.09
CA SER A 138 -9.03 -22.66 -6.91
C SER A 138 -8.84 -24.05 -7.51
N SER A 139 -8.08 -24.17 -8.61
CA SER A 139 -7.79 -25.46 -9.26
C SER A 139 -6.90 -26.38 -8.41
N VAL A 140 -6.01 -25.82 -7.59
CA VAL A 140 -5.13 -26.58 -6.67
C VAL A 140 -5.92 -27.21 -5.53
N ARG A 141 -7.12 -26.71 -5.21
CA ARG A 141 -7.93 -27.19 -4.07
C ARG A 141 -8.81 -28.41 -4.38
N THR A 142 -8.86 -28.82 -5.65
CA THR A 142 -9.67 -29.95 -6.13
C THR A 142 -8.84 -31.15 -6.59
N SER A 143 -7.54 -31.19 -6.27
CA SER A 143 -6.62 -32.28 -6.65
C SER A 143 -6.12 -33.02 -5.40
#